data_AF-A0A7K0ZY15-F1
#
_entry.id   AF-A0A7K0ZY15-F1
#
_cell.length_a   1.000
_cell.length_b   1.000
_cell.length_c   1.000
_cell.angle_alpha   90.00
_cell.angle_beta   90.00
_cell.angle_gamma   90.00
#
_symmetry.space_group_name_H-M   'P 1'
#
loop_
_entity.id
_entity.type
_entity.pdbx_description
1 polymer ?
#
loop_
_entity_poly.entity_id
_entity_poly.type
_entity_poly.pdbx_seq_one_letter_code
_entity_poly.pdbx_strand_id
1 'polypeptide(L)' 'EVSLTSREFDLLDFLMSHPDTAFSRDDLLQQVWGWSIGDRSTVTVHVRRLREKIEDDPTCPRRLLTVWGVGYRWETSA' A
#
# COMPACT_ATOMS: atom_id res chain seq x y z
N GLU A 1 1.94 -19.43 -5.53
CA GLU A 1 1.43 -18.37 -6.42
C GLU A 1 0.61 -17.40 -5.57
N VAL A 2 0.85 -16.10 -5.65
CA VAL A 2 0.16 -15.10 -4.82
C VAL A 2 -1.00 -14.51 -5.62
N SER A 3 -2.24 -14.73 -5.16
CA SER A 3 -3.43 -14.21 -5.82
C SER A 3 -3.83 -12.84 -5.26
N LEU A 4 -3.72 -11.81 -6.10
CA LEU A 4 -4.15 -10.46 -5.79
C LEU A 4 -5.47 -10.14 -6.49
N THR A 5 -6.35 -9.40 -5.82
CA THR A 5 -7.46 -8.73 -6.48
C THR A 5 -6.94 -7.58 -7.33
N SER A 6 -7.72 -7.10 -8.30
CA SER A 6 -7.31 -5.96 -9.15
C SER A 6 -6.90 -4.74 -8.31
N ARG A 7 -7.64 -4.41 -7.25
CA ARG A 7 -7.32 -3.24 -6.41
C ARG A 7 -6.09 -3.42 -5.53
N GLU A 8 -5.83 -4.63 -5.05
CA GLU A 8 -4.57 -4.92 -4.35
C GLU A 8 -3.39 -4.83 -5.30
N PHE A 9 -3.54 -5.35 -6.52
CA PHE A 9 -2.54 -5.23 -7.56
C PHE A 9 -2.27 -3.77 -7.93
N ASP A 10 -3.30 -2.98 -8.23
CA ASP A 10 -3.16 -1.55 -8.58
C ASP A 10 -2.45 -0.75 -7.47
N LEU A 11 -2.79 -1.01 -6.20
CA LEU A 11 -2.13 -0.36 -5.06
C LEU A 11 -0.65 -0.75 -4.96
N LEU A 12 -0.35 -2.04 -5.13
CA LEU A 12 1.02 -2.54 -5.08
C LEU A 12 1.84 -1.98 -6.24
N ASP A 13 1.32 -2.02 -7.46
CA ASP A 13 1.96 -1.51 -8.68
C ASP A 13 2.24 0.00 -8.56
N PHE A 14 1.28 0.77 -8.06
CA PHE A 14 1.47 2.21 -7.82
C PHE A 14 2.63 2.46 -6.85
N LEU A 15 2.67 1.76 -5.72
CA LEU A 15 3.73 1.94 -4.71
C LEU A 15 5.10 1.46 -5.22
N MET A 16 5.15 0.34 -5.94
CA MET A 16 6.38 -0.19 -6.54
C MET A 16 6.92 0.70 -7.66
N SER A 17 6.04 1.38 -8.40
CA SER A 17 6.41 2.37 -9.41
C SER A 17 6.97 3.67 -8.81
N HIS A 18 6.75 3.89 -7.50
CA HIS A 18 7.23 5.05 -6.75
C HIS A 18 8.00 4.61 -5.50
N PRO A 19 9.13 3.90 -5.69
CA PRO A 19 9.90 3.37 -4.57
C PRO A 19 10.39 4.49 -3.65
N ASP A 20 10.56 4.14 -2.39
CA ASP A 20 11.14 4.98 -1.34
C ASP A 20 10.41 6.32 -1.10
N THR A 21 9.22 6.47 -1.69
CA THR A 21 8.33 7.62 -1.54
C THR A 21 7.12 7.27 -0.68
N ALA A 22 6.84 8.10 0.31
CA ALA A 22 5.70 7.91 1.19
C ALA A 22 4.47 8.66 0.66
N PHE A 23 3.34 7.97 0.56
CA PHE A 23 2.06 8.53 0.13
C PHE A 23 1.05 8.50 1.27
N SER A 24 0.27 9.57 1.41
CA SER A 24 -0.81 9.58 2.40
C SER A 24 -1.96 8.67 2.00
N ARG A 25 -2.85 8.40 2.95
CA ARG A 25 -4.07 7.63 2.69
C ARG A 25 -4.98 8.34 1.68
N ASP A 26 -5.00 9.66 1.68
CA ASP A 26 -5.79 10.44 0.71
C ASP A 26 -5.14 10.40 -0.67
N ASP A 27 -3.81 10.53 -0.75
CA ASP A 27 -3.09 10.41 -2.03
C ASP A 27 -3.34 9.04 -2.66
N LEU A 28 -3.24 7.96 -1.88
CA LEU A 28 -3.47 6.60 -2.39
C LEU A 28 -4.92 6.37 -2.81
N LEU A 29 -5.90 6.92 -2.07
CA LEU A 29 -7.30 6.90 -2.49
C LEU A 29 -7.48 7.61 -3.85
N GLN A 30 -6.86 8.77 -4.02
CA GLN A 30 -6.98 9.54 -5.24
C GLN A 30 -6.27 8.85 -6.42
N GLN A 31 -5.02 8.41 -6.23
CA GLN A 31 -4.20 7.88 -7.32
C GLN A 31 -4.63 6.48 -7.76
N VAL A 32 -5.03 5.62 -6.83
CA VAL A 32 -5.38 4.23 -7.13
C VAL A 32 -6.89 4.07 -7.38
N TRP A 33 -7.74 4.72 -6.59
CA TRP A 33 -9.20 4.61 -6.75
C TRP A 33 -9.83 5.73 -7.57
N GLY A 34 -9.15 6.87 -7.77
CA GLY A 34 -9.73 8.04 -8.44
C GLY A 34 -10.71 8.81 -7.56
N TRP A 35 -10.68 8.60 -6.24
CA TRP A 35 -11.65 9.19 -5.32
C TRP A 35 -11.06 10.41 -4.61
N SER A 36 -11.69 11.56 -4.79
CA SER A 36 -11.35 12.80 -4.06
C SER A 36 -11.96 12.86 -2.66
N ILE A 37 -13.04 12.10 -2.42
CA ILE A 37 -13.70 11.95 -1.12
C ILE A 37 -13.95 10.45 -0.93
N GLY A 38 -13.37 9.87 0.11
CA GLY A 38 -13.50 8.44 0.41
C GLY A 38 -13.03 8.10 1.81
N ASP A 39 -13.40 6.92 2.28
CA ASP A 39 -12.94 6.44 3.59
C ASP A 39 -11.49 5.93 3.50
N ARG A 40 -10.59 6.61 4.21
CA ARG A 40 -9.17 6.26 4.39
C ARG A 40 -8.97 4.84 4.93
N SER A 41 -9.98 4.25 5.58
CA SER A 41 -9.97 2.86 6.01
C SER A 41 -9.81 1.89 4.82
N THR A 42 -10.28 2.25 3.63
CA THR A 42 -10.14 1.47 2.39
C THR A 42 -8.67 1.15 2.11
N VAL A 43 -7.81 2.17 2.10
CA VAL A 43 -6.37 2.00 1.88
C VAL A 43 -5.77 1.13 2.97
N THR A 44 -6.15 1.38 4.23
CA THR A 44 -5.61 0.64 5.38
C THR A 44 -5.93 -0.86 5.29
N VAL A 45 -7.16 -1.21 4.88
CA VAL A 45 -7.58 -2.61 4.69
C VAL A 45 -6.82 -3.26 3.54
N HIS A 46 -6.65 -2.56 2.41
CA HIS A 46 -5.92 -3.11 1.26
C HIS A 46 -4.42 -3.28 1.56
N VAL A 47 -3.79 -2.33 2.26
CA VAL A 47 -2.41 -2.48 2.74
C VAL A 47 -2.27 -3.68 3.66
N ARG A 48 -3.18 -3.87 4.62
CA ARG A 48 -3.17 -5.04 5.50
C ARG A 48 -3.24 -6.34 4.71
N ARG A 49 -4.19 -6.46 3.78
CA ARG A 49 -4.34 -7.65 2.92
C ARG A 49 -3.13 -7.88 2.03
N LEU A 50 -2.52 -6.82 1.52
CA LEU A 50 -1.27 -6.91 0.75
C LEU A 50 -0.15 -7.49 1.61
N ARG A 51 0.06 -6.95 2.81
CA ARG A 51 1.08 -7.48 3.74
C ARG A 51 0.86 -8.95 4.05
N GLU A 52 -0.39 -9.35 4.31
CA GLU A 52 -0.78 -10.76 4.54
C GLU A 52 -0.41 -11.68 3.35
N LYS A 53 -0.21 -11.13 2.15
CA LYS A 53 0.07 -11.89 0.92
C LYS A 53 1.52 -11.82 0.45
N ILE A 54 2.22 -10.71 0.69
CA ILE A 54 3.53 -10.43 0.09
C ILE A 54 4.68 -10.36 1.10
N GLU A 55 4.38 -10.20 2.39
CA GLU A 55 5.39 -10.15 3.45
C GLU A 55 5.53 -11.50 4.12
N ASP A 56 6.77 -11.85 4.52
CA ASP A 56 7.02 -13.04 5.34
C ASP A 56 6.34 -12.92 6.73
N ASP A 57 6.40 -11.71 7.32
CA ASP A 57 5.71 -11.36 8.56
C ASP A 57 4.92 -10.04 8.36
N PRO A 58 3.58 -10.12 8.24
CA PRO A 58 2.74 -8.94 8.05
C PRO A 58 2.78 -7.93 9.21
N THR A 59 3.20 -8.36 10.40
CA THR A 59 3.32 -7.50 11.60
C THR A 59 4.66 -6.79 11.65
N CYS A 60 5.68 -7.32 10.96
CA CYS A 60 7.00 -6.75 10.79
C CYS A 60 7.34 -6.62 9.29
N PRO A 61 6.59 -5.79 8.54
CA PRO A 61 6.74 -5.69 7.09
C PRO A 61 8.11 -5.14 6.73
N ARG A 62 8.72 -5.65 5.66
CA ARG A 62 10.01 -5.18 5.13
C ARG A 62 9.88 -4.38 3.85
N ARG A 63 8.84 -4.64 3.05
CA ARG A 63 8.63 -4.00 1.75
C ARG A 63 7.58 -2.89 1.82
N LEU A 64 6.40 -3.19 2.35
CA LEU A 64 5.28 -2.25 2.43
C LEU A 64 5.25 -1.60 3.81
N LEU A 65 6.02 -0.53 4.00
CA LEU A 65 6.23 0.11 5.29
C LEU A 65 5.16 1.16 5.63
N THR A 66 4.90 1.31 6.94
CA THR A 66 4.14 2.44 7.46
C THR A 66 5.12 3.57 7.80
N VAL A 67 4.92 4.74 7.19
CA VAL A 67 5.64 5.97 7.55
C VAL A 67 4.75 6.79 8.47
N TRP A 68 5.07 6.75 9.77
CA TRP A 68 4.26 7.39 10.81
C TRP A 68 4.05 8.88 10.54
N GLY A 69 2.80 9.33 10.63
CA GLY A 69 2.40 10.72 10.34
C GLY A 69 2.23 11.03 8.84
N VAL A 70 2.62 10.11 7.94
CA VAL A 70 2.53 10.33 6.49
C VAL A 70 1.57 9.31 5.86
N GLY A 71 1.92 8.03 5.85
CA GLY A 71 1.13 6.98 5.21
C GLY A 71 1.95 5.73 4.89
N TYR A 72 2.01 5.32 3.63
CA TYR A 72 2.63 4.06 3.21
C TYR A 72 3.70 4.27 2.15
N ARG A 73 4.70 3.40 2.15
CA ARG A 73 5.86 3.45 1.25
C ARG A 73 6.27 2.03 0.84
N TRP A 74 6.71 1.89 -0.40
CA TRP A 74 7.44 0.71 -0.84
C TRP A 74 8.95 0.86 -0.60
N GLU A 75 9.57 -0.11 0.03
CA GLU A 75 11.00 -0.17 0.36
C GLU A 75 11.74 -1.08 -0.60
N THR A 76 12.72 -0.51 -1.32
CA THR A 76 13.54 -1.27 -2.27
C THR A 76 14.72 -1.97 -1.62
N SER A 77 15.17 -1.47 -0.46
CA SER A 77 16.44 -1.85 0.14
C SER A 77 16.45 -3.12 1.00
N ALA A 78 15.38 -3.93 0.97
CA ALA A 78 15.32 -5.21 1.69
C ALA A 78 16.03 -6.38 0.97
#